data_AF-A0AAU5Z084-F1
#
_entry.id   AF-A0AAU5Z084-F1
#
_cell.length_a   1.000
_cell.length_b   1.000
_cell.length_c   1.000
_cell.angle_alpha   90.00
_cell.angle_beta   90.00
_cell.angle_gamma   90.00
#
_symmetry.space_group_name_H-M   'P 1'
#
loop_
_entity.id
_entity.type
_entity.pdbx_description
1 polymer ?
#
loop_
_entity_poly.entity_id
_entity_poly.type
_entity_poly.pdbx_seq_one_letter_code
_entity_poly.pdbx_strand_id
1 'polypeptide(L)' 'MHPHMLRHTFVTTMLDAGVDLRDVQIAARHADPRTTMRYDRARTNLDRHPNYILAAYMASAT' A
#
# COMPACT_ATOMS: atom_id res chain seq x y z
N MET A 1 18.58 -18.59 3.29
CA MET A 1 17.97 -17.27 3.02
C MET A 1 18.40 -16.83 1.62
N HIS A 2 17.49 -16.37 0.76
CA HIS A 2 17.79 -15.99 -0.64
C HIS A 2 17.38 -14.52 -0.88
N PRO A 3 18.07 -13.75 -1.74
CA PRO A 3 17.74 -12.35 -2.03
C PRO A 3 16.26 -12.09 -2.38
N HIS A 4 15.60 -13.03 -3.06
CA HIS A 4 14.17 -12.93 -3.37
C HIS A 4 13.28 -12.92 -2.12
N MET A 5 13.62 -13.73 -1.10
CA MET A 5 12.89 -13.75 0.19
C MET A 5 13.01 -12.42 0.91
N LEU A 6 14.20 -11.80 0.90
CA LEU A 6 14.40 -10.49 1.51
C LEU A 6 13.56 -9.40 0.84
N ARG A 7 13.48 -9.40 -0.50
CA ARG A 7 12.60 -8.49 -1.23
C ARG A 7 11.13 -8.70 -0.87
N HIS A 8 10.70 -9.96 -0.78
CA HIS A 8 9.33 -10.29 -0.38
C HIS A 8 9.02 -9.77 1.02
N THR A 9 9.89 -10.05 2.00
CA THR A 9 9.74 -9.56 3.37
C THR A 9 9.70 -8.04 3.41
N PHE A 10 10.61 -7.36 2.72
CA PHE A 10 10.63 -5.90 2.62
C PHE A 10 9.30 -5.33 2.12
N VAL A 11 8.78 -5.81 0.99
CA VAL A 11 7.53 -5.31 0.39
C VAL A 11 6.34 -5.54 1.33
N THR A 12 6.21 -6.74 1.90
CA THR A 12 5.14 -7.03 2.87
C THR A 12 5.21 -6.10 4.08
N THR A 13 6.37 -5.98 4.71
CA THR A 13 6.52 -5.21 5.95
C THR A 13 6.26 -3.71 5.74
N MET A 14 6.68 -3.13 4.61
CA MET A 14 6.43 -1.71 4.34
C MET A 14 4.94 -1.42 4.11
N LEU A 15 4.24 -2.29 3.37
CA LEU A 15 2.79 -2.13 3.16
C LEU A 15 2.00 -2.35 4.44
N ASP A 16 2.38 -3.35 5.26
CA ASP A 16 1.76 -3.60 6.56
C ASP A 16 1.99 -2.40 7.52
N ALA A 17 3.14 -1.71 7.41
CA ALA A 17 3.41 -0.46 8.13
C ALA A 17 2.63 0.76 7.60
N GLY A 18 1.87 0.59 6.50
CA GLY A 18 1.05 1.64 5.91
C GLY A 18 1.80 2.62 5.00
N VAL A 19 3.02 2.28 4.56
CA VAL A 19 3.73 3.03 3.52
C VAL A 19 2.95 2.95 2.21
N ASP A 20 2.93 4.04 1.44
CA ASP A 20 2.19 4.08 0.19
C ASP A 20 2.68 3.04 -0.83
N LEU A 21 1.74 2.47 -1.58
CA LEU A 21 2.01 1.44 -2.59
C LEU A 21 3.05 1.92 -3.62
N ARG A 22 2.99 3.19 -4.03
CA ARG A 22 3.91 3.78 -5.02
C ARG A 22 5.32 3.84 -4.48
N ASP A 23 5.49 4.24 -3.22
CA ASP A 23 6.80 4.36 -2.59
C ASP A 23 7.44 2.98 -2.42
N VAL A 24 6.66 1.98 -1.98
CA VAL A 24 7.13 0.60 -1.87
C VAL A 24 7.48 0.03 -3.25
N GLN A 25 6.69 0.33 -4.30
CA GLN A 25 6.98 -0.09 -5.67
C GLN A 25 8.32 0.48 -6.17
N ILE A 26 8.56 1.77 -5.97
CA ILE A 26 9.80 2.44 -6.37
C ILE A 26 10.98 1.83 -5.62
N ALA A 27 10.87 1.67 -4.31
CA ALA A 27 11.91 1.09 -3.47
C ALA A 27 12.25 -0.37 -3.87
N ALA A 28 11.23 -1.16 -4.22
CA ALA A 28 11.39 -2.53 -4.70
C ALA A 28 11.90 -2.62 -6.15
N ARG A 29 11.93 -1.50 -6.88
CA ARG A 29 12.24 -1.39 -8.32
C ARG A 29 11.33 -2.27 -9.18
N HIS A 30 10.06 -2.32 -8.82
CA HIS A 30 9.05 -3.07 -9.55
C HIS A 30 8.57 -2.28 -10.77
N ALA A 31 8.80 -2.83 -11.97
CA ALA A 31 8.40 -2.20 -13.23
C ALA A 31 6.87 -2.12 -13.38
N ASP A 32 6.15 -3.17 -12.98
CA ASP A 32 4.69 -3.22 -13.03
C ASP A 32 4.11 -3.08 -11.60
N PRO A 33 3.25 -2.07 -11.33
CA PRO A 33 2.60 -1.91 -10.04
C PRO A 33 1.84 -3.16 -9.57
N ARG A 34 1.32 -3.99 -10.50
CA ARG A 34 0.63 -5.24 -10.15
C ARG A 34 1.53 -6.20 -9.38
N THR A 35 2.84 -6.13 -9.56
CA THR A 35 3.80 -6.96 -8.81
C THR A 35 3.89 -6.54 -7.34
N THR A 36 3.72 -5.26 -7.03
CA THR A 36 3.63 -4.74 -5.65
C THR A 36 2.22 -4.94 -5.07
N MET A 37 1.16 -4.72 -5.86
CA MET A 37 -0.24 -4.84 -5.41
C MET A 37 -0.60 -6.22 -4.86
N ARG A 38 0.08 -7.29 -5.32
CA ARG A 38 -0.11 -8.65 -4.77
C ARG A 38 0.18 -8.75 -3.27
N TYR A 39 0.98 -7.83 -2.74
CA TYR A 39 1.37 -7.77 -1.35
C TYR A 39 0.45 -6.87 -0.51
N ASP A 40 -0.39 -6.06 -1.14
CA ASP A 40 -1.34 -5.19 -0.45
C ASP A 40 -2.52 -6.02 0.09
N ARG A 41 -2.41 -6.39 1.37
CA ARG A 41 -3.45 -7.10 2.11
C ARG A 41 -4.55 -6.18 2.62
N ALA A 42 -4.30 -4.87 2.66
CA ALA A 42 -5.24 -3.87 3.13
C ALA A 42 -6.22 -3.42 2.03
N ARG A 43 -6.13 -3.97 0.81
CA ARG A 43 -7.01 -3.65 -0.33
C ARG A 43 -8.52 -3.76 -0.06
N THR A 44 -8.93 -4.53 0.96
CA THR A 44 -10.34 -4.66 1.38
C THR A 44 -10.65 -3.93 2.68
N ASN A 45 -9.73 -3.12 3.20
CA ASN A 45 -9.92 -2.38 4.43
C ASN A 45 -10.89 -1.21 4.20
N LEU A 46 -12.05 -1.28 4.84
CA LEU A 46 -13.10 -0.29 4.73
C LEU A 46 -12.74 1.01 5.46
N ASP A 47 -11.93 0.98 6.52
CA ASP A 47 -11.59 2.16 7.32
C ASP A 47 -10.81 3.22 6.53
N ARG A 48 -10.05 2.78 5.53
CA ARG A 48 -9.31 3.65 4.61
C ARG A 48 -10.04 3.89 3.29
N HIS A 49 -11.31 3.52 3.19
CA HIS A 49 -12.05 3.65 1.96
C HIS A 49 -12.19 5.14 1.58
N PRO A 50 -11.90 5.53 0.31
CA PRO A 50 -11.90 6.92 -0.12
C PRO A 50 -13.19 7.69 0.20
N ASN A 51 -14.33 6.98 0.23
CA ASN A 51 -15.62 7.58 0.61
C ASN A 51 -15.61 8.20 2.02
N TYR A 52 -14.94 7.60 3.02
CA TYR A 52 -14.89 8.17 4.36
C TYR A 52 -14.04 9.43 4.41
N ILE A 53 -12.94 9.45 3.65
CA ILE A 53 -12.07 10.63 3.53
C ILE A 53 -12.82 11.76 2.84
N LEU A 54 -13.52 11.48 1.75
CA LEU A 54 -14.36 12.45 1.04
C LEU A 54 -15.46 13.01 1.93
N ALA A 55 -16.18 12.14 2.67
CA ALA A 55 -17.23 12.55 3.58
C ALA A 55 -16.69 13.47 4.69
N ALA A 56 -15.53 13.14 5.28
CA ALA A 56 -14.89 13.98 6.29
C ALA A 56 -14.46 15.34 5.72
N TYR A 57 -13.88 15.37 4.52
CA TYR A 57 -13.51 16.61 3.84
C TYR A 57 -14.73 17.49 3.56
N MET A 58 -15.81 16.91 3.02
CA MET A 58 -17.06 17.64 2.76
C MET A 58 -17.68 18.17 4.05
N ALA A 59 -17.69 17.39 5.13
CA ALA A 59 -18.21 17.81 6.43
C ALA A 59 -17.38 18.95 7.07
N SER A 60 -16.07 19.02 6.81
CA SER A 60 -15.20 20.12 7.27
C SER A 60 -15.32 21.41 6.45
N ALA A 61 -15.88 21.32 5.23
CA ALA A 61 -16.01 22.44 4.30
C ALA A 61 -17.33 23.22 4.45
N THR A 62 -18.23 22.75 5.32
CA THR A 62 -19.48 23.39 5.74
C THR A 62 -19.37 23.89 7.17
#